data_AF-A0A2G9IFG4-F1
#
_entry.id   AF-A0A2G9IFG4-F1
#
_cell.length_a   1.000
_cell.length_b   1.000
_cell.length_c   1.000
_cell.angle_alpha   90.00
_cell.angle_beta   90.00
_cell.angle_gamma   90.00
#
_symmetry.space_group_name_H-M   'P 1'
#
loop_
_entity.id
_entity.type
_entity.pdbx_description
1 polymer ?
#
loop_
_entity_poly.entity_id
_entity_poly.type
_entity_poly.pdbx_seq_one_letter_code
_entity_poly.pdbx_strand_id
1 'polypeptide(L)'
;MLAIPNYADGNEVLTPIKCSIENKLVYEPINEVYITFASHIGIAKDAKATITCDGKTMATGVIGSYTYKEEGIATIAFDKIVLPKGKSYKLEIPSGTIFLETTPTVKTGNLKFDFTVPEKITCAECTVENGSVVVTERSIWFYYKTETEPIGNPTMTLYREGVPVRTLKAHVGWDWGLGQVYADFGKEMNFEKGVHYSLVLPEGSLSPRFRTDITNEEARVDFIGGYTKPLEPISYVWCSLFDNHNIDVIDEVRFFYKQAIVLSPNPKILLLNVDQTLIKEVIPVLTEENGQWVVSCNFGGVKVPEKGCCITIPEGTVISANGDVVVNAKNTFDVNVTTKIGNVSNRNIEVKASDGRVVIDNAPIGGKLYVYSAEGKKVAERLVSSPRLTLELPSKGIYIVAINGKAYKVNIQ
;
A
#
# COMPACT_ATOMS: atom_id res chain seq x y z
N MET A 1 27.17 20.45 -49.27
CA MET A 1 25.84 19.95 -49.68
C MET A 1 24.90 21.13 -49.56
N LEU A 2 24.35 21.60 -50.68
CA LEU A 2 23.54 22.82 -50.77
C LEU A 2 22.26 22.69 -49.93
N ALA A 3 21.90 23.76 -49.22
CA ALA A 3 20.63 23.88 -48.53
C ALA A 3 19.47 23.58 -49.51
N ILE A 4 18.48 22.81 -49.08
CA ILE A 4 17.23 22.65 -49.82
C ILE A 4 16.24 23.66 -49.22
N PRO A 5 16.01 24.82 -49.87
CA PRO A 5 14.90 25.69 -49.52
C PRO A 5 13.59 24.94 -49.80
N ASN A 6 12.65 24.97 -48.86
CA ASN A 6 11.29 24.49 -49.12
C ASN A 6 10.54 25.56 -49.90
N TYR A 7 10.25 25.27 -51.16
CA TYR A 7 9.54 26.15 -52.08
C TYR A 7 8.05 26.14 -51.79
N ALA A 8 7.53 27.22 -51.22
CA ALA A 8 6.13 27.59 -51.33
C ALA A 8 6.05 28.98 -51.99
N ASP A 9 5.41 29.04 -53.15
CA ASP A 9 5.00 30.28 -53.85
C ASP A 9 6.09 31.24 -54.35
N GLY A 10 7.28 30.73 -54.74
CA GLY A 10 8.24 31.51 -55.54
C GLY A 10 8.98 32.63 -54.82
N ASN A 11 8.84 32.74 -53.49
CA ASN A 11 9.68 33.57 -52.63
C ASN A 11 10.48 32.67 -51.68
N GLU A 12 11.82 32.79 -51.68
CA GLU A 12 12.66 32.09 -50.71
C GLU A 12 12.40 32.63 -49.30
N VAL A 13 11.84 31.79 -48.42
CA VAL A 13 11.59 32.12 -47.00
C VAL A 13 12.54 31.30 -46.14
N LEU A 14 13.23 31.98 -45.21
CA LEU A 14 14.07 31.33 -44.23
C LEU A 14 13.19 30.66 -43.16
N THR A 15 13.34 29.35 -42.97
CA THR A 15 12.59 28.58 -41.97
C THR A 15 13.50 27.97 -40.91
N PRO A 16 13.13 28.02 -39.64
CA PRO A 16 13.89 27.37 -38.57
C PRO A 16 13.77 25.84 -38.66
N ILE A 17 14.80 25.13 -38.21
CA ILE A 17 14.79 23.67 -38.04
C ILE A 17 14.16 23.30 -36.69
N LYS A 18 14.42 24.11 -35.66
CA LYS A 18 14.02 23.80 -34.28
C LYS A 18 13.89 25.06 -33.45
N CYS A 19 12.94 25.06 -32.53
CA CYS A 19 12.84 26.02 -31.43
C CYS A 19 12.91 25.27 -30.09
N SER A 20 13.66 25.79 -29.11
CA SER A 20 13.89 25.09 -27.84
C SER A 20 12.66 25.01 -26.94
N ILE A 21 11.69 25.92 -27.11
CA ILE A 21 10.48 26.03 -26.28
C ILE A 21 9.22 25.47 -26.97
N GLU A 22 9.28 25.21 -28.28
CA GLU A 22 8.12 24.80 -29.06
C GLU A 22 7.52 23.48 -28.54
N ASN A 23 6.21 23.52 -28.29
CA ASN A 23 5.41 22.43 -27.74
C ASN A 23 5.96 21.85 -26.41
N LYS A 24 6.70 22.66 -25.64
CA LYS A 24 7.23 22.27 -24.34
C LYS A 24 6.29 22.62 -23.19
N LEU A 25 6.38 21.80 -22.14
CA LEU A 25 5.93 22.15 -20.81
C LEU A 25 7.08 22.86 -20.10
N VAL A 26 6.83 24.09 -19.64
CA VAL A 26 7.86 24.94 -19.05
C VAL A 26 7.71 24.94 -17.54
N TYR A 27 8.71 24.38 -16.87
CA TYR A 27 8.78 24.22 -15.42
C TYR A 27 9.85 25.08 -14.75
N GLU A 28 10.49 25.95 -15.53
CA GLU A 28 11.58 26.82 -15.09
C GLU A 28 11.28 28.27 -15.50
N PRO A 29 11.80 29.28 -14.78
CA PRO A 29 11.82 30.65 -15.25
C PRO A 29 12.48 30.75 -16.64
N ILE A 30 11.84 31.44 -17.58
CA ILE A 30 12.35 31.55 -18.94
C ILE A 30 13.47 32.60 -18.95
N ASN A 31 14.71 32.14 -19.13
CA ASN A 31 15.87 33.00 -19.29
C ASN A 31 16.24 33.18 -20.77
N GLU A 32 16.34 32.09 -21.52
CA GLU A 32 16.70 32.13 -22.94
C GLU A 32 15.89 31.11 -23.75
N VAL A 33 15.60 31.47 -25.00
CA VAL A 33 15.05 30.56 -26.01
C VAL A 33 15.96 30.55 -27.22
N TYR A 34 16.20 29.37 -27.79
CA TYR A 34 17.05 29.20 -28.97
C TYR A 34 16.24 28.76 -30.17
N ILE A 35 16.53 29.35 -31.33
CA ILE A 35 15.97 28.95 -32.61
C ILE A 35 17.11 28.65 -33.56
N THR A 36 17.15 27.41 -34.04
CA THR A 36 18.22 26.90 -34.89
C THR A 36 17.80 26.92 -36.36
N PHE A 37 18.71 27.35 -37.22
CA PHE A 37 18.57 27.40 -38.68
C PHE A 37 19.69 26.59 -39.34
N ALA A 38 19.42 26.06 -40.53
CA ALA A 38 20.36 25.23 -41.31
C ALA A 38 21.58 25.97 -41.85
N SER A 39 21.62 27.29 -41.68
CA SER A 39 22.60 28.18 -42.28
C SER A 39 22.82 29.39 -41.37
N HIS A 40 23.92 30.11 -41.58
CA HIS A 40 24.26 31.28 -40.79
C HIS A 40 23.22 32.40 -40.97
N ILE A 41 22.87 33.07 -39.88
CA ILE A 41 21.78 34.05 -39.85
C ILE A 41 22.25 35.40 -39.29
N GLY A 42 21.69 36.47 -39.86
CA GLY A 42 21.79 37.82 -39.33
C GLY A 42 20.50 38.22 -38.63
N ILE A 43 20.61 39.17 -37.70
CA ILE A 43 19.50 39.71 -36.92
C ILE A 43 19.33 41.20 -37.24
N ALA A 44 18.09 41.62 -37.48
CA ALA A 44 17.78 43.03 -37.68
C ALA A 44 18.15 43.87 -36.45
N LYS A 45 18.54 45.14 -36.67
CA LYS A 45 18.87 46.05 -35.57
C LYS A 45 17.66 46.20 -34.62
N ASP A 46 17.91 46.16 -33.32
CA ASP A 46 16.91 46.31 -32.26
C ASP A 46 15.77 45.27 -32.32
N ALA A 47 16.07 44.08 -32.89
CA ALA A 47 15.14 42.96 -33.00
C ALA A 47 14.63 42.47 -31.64
N LYS A 48 13.31 42.22 -31.58
CA LYS A 48 12.62 41.76 -30.39
C LYS A 48 11.70 40.60 -30.69
N ALA A 49 11.56 39.71 -29.73
CA ALA A 49 10.51 38.70 -29.69
C ALA A 49 9.57 39.01 -28.53
N THR A 50 8.33 38.57 -28.65
CA THR A 50 7.31 38.75 -27.60
C THR A 50 6.74 37.42 -27.18
N ILE A 51 6.55 37.23 -25.87
CA ILE A 51 5.69 36.15 -25.36
C ILE A 51 4.30 36.72 -25.16
N THR A 52 3.28 36.08 -25.72
CA THR A 52 1.88 36.49 -25.61
C THR A 52 1.01 35.41 -24.94
N CYS A 53 -0.06 35.85 -24.27
CA CYS A 53 -1.12 35.01 -23.70
C CYS A 53 -2.45 35.71 -23.97
N ASP A 54 -3.41 35.04 -24.60
CA ASP A 54 -4.73 35.62 -24.95
C ASP A 54 -4.63 36.98 -25.66
N GLY A 55 -3.66 37.12 -26.58
CA GLY A 55 -3.41 38.35 -27.34
C GLY A 55 -2.75 39.48 -26.54
N LYS A 56 -2.40 39.27 -25.27
CA LYS A 56 -1.67 40.24 -24.44
C LYS A 56 -0.19 39.90 -24.39
N THR A 57 0.66 40.91 -24.53
CA THR A 57 2.11 40.77 -24.33
C THR A 57 2.42 40.56 -22.86
N MET A 58 3.06 39.43 -22.56
CA MET A 58 3.49 39.03 -21.22
C MET A 58 4.96 39.37 -20.98
N ALA A 59 5.77 39.29 -22.04
CA ALA A 59 7.20 39.57 -22.00
C ALA A 59 7.73 40.02 -23.36
N THR A 60 8.84 40.75 -23.34
CA THR A 60 9.59 41.10 -24.55
C THR A 60 11.06 40.70 -24.35
N GLY A 61 11.59 39.92 -25.26
CA GLY A 61 12.98 39.46 -25.27
C GLY A 61 13.78 40.16 -26.37
N VAL A 62 15.08 40.29 -26.13
CA VAL A 62 16.04 40.82 -27.13
C VAL A 62 16.59 39.66 -27.94
N ILE A 63 16.65 39.83 -29.26
CA ILE A 63 17.18 38.80 -30.16
C ILE A 63 18.64 39.11 -30.49
N GLY A 64 19.51 38.13 -30.25
CA GLY A 64 20.87 38.08 -30.78
C GLY A 64 21.07 36.84 -31.64
N SER A 65 22.26 36.69 -32.23
CA SER A 65 22.65 35.47 -32.93
C SER A 65 24.07 35.05 -32.60
N TYR A 66 24.32 33.75 -32.76
CA TYR A 66 25.66 33.20 -32.87
C TYR A 66 25.64 32.04 -33.86
N THR A 67 26.82 31.59 -34.26
CA THR A 67 27.01 30.49 -35.20
C THR A 67 27.65 29.30 -34.50
N TYR A 68 27.11 28.11 -34.75
CA TYR A 68 27.70 26.85 -34.31
C TYR A 68 27.85 25.91 -35.50
N LYS A 69 29.09 25.71 -35.96
CA LYS A 69 29.40 24.98 -37.20
C LYS A 69 28.68 25.64 -38.40
N GLU A 70 27.82 24.91 -39.09
CA GLU A 70 27.03 25.40 -40.24
C GLU A 70 25.67 25.98 -39.82
N GLU A 71 25.32 25.90 -38.53
CA GLU A 71 24.02 26.34 -38.03
C GLU A 71 24.08 27.78 -37.51
N GLY A 72 23.10 28.59 -37.93
CA GLY A 72 22.81 29.88 -37.32
C GLY A 72 21.82 29.71 -36.18
N ILE A 73 22.12 30.29 -35.02
CA ILE A 73 21.28 30.17 -33.82
C ILE A 73 20.85 31.57 -33.39
N ALA A 74 19.54 31.82 -33.40
CA ALA A 74 18.96 33.01 -32.81
C ALA A 74 18.73 32.75 -31.32
N THR A 75 19.31 33.59 -30.48
CA THR A 75 19.11 33.55 -29.03
C THR A 75 18.19 34.68 -28.62
N ILE A 76 17.13 34.34 -27.89
CA ILE A 76 16.16 35.30 -27.39
C ILE A 76 16.34 35.36 -25.88
N ALA A 77 16.93 36.46 -25.41
CA ALA A 77 17.18 36.67 -23.99
C ALA A 77 15.96 37.34 -23.31
N PHE A 78 15.55 36.76 -22.20
CA PHE A 78 14.52 37.23 -21.27
C PHE A 78 15.13 37.41 -19.88
N ASP A 79 14.62 38.38 -19.10
CA ASP A 79 15.10 38.62 -17.74
C ASP A 79 14.41 37.68 -16.72
N LYS A 80 14.77 36.39 -16.79
CA LYS A 80 14.27 35.29 -15.90
C LYS A 80 12.78 35.37 -15.57
N ILE A 81 11.96 35.24 -16.60
CA ILE A 81 10.53 35.54 -16.48
C ILE A 81 9.78 34.34 -15.91
N VAL A 82 9.04 34.59 -14.83
CA VAL A 82 8.11 33.63 -14.24
C VAL A 82 6.71 33.93 -14.77
N LEU A 83 6.26 33.10 -15.71
CA LEU A 83 4.93 33.21 -16.29
C LEU A 83 3.89 32.51 -15.40
N PRO A 84 2.66 33.05 -15.29
CA PRO A 84 1.56 32.38 -14.60
C PRO A 84 1.38 30.92 -15.05
N LYS A 85 1.17 30.03 -14.09
CA LYS A 85 0.85 28.63 -14.37
C LYS A 85 -0.59 28.45 -14.89
N GLY A 86 -0.85 27.26 -15.43
CA GLY A 86 -2.16 26.86 -15.94
C GLY A 86 -2.56 27.54 -17.26
N LYS A 87 -1.57 28.03 -18.03
CA LYS A 87 -1.82 28.82 -19.25
C LYS A 87 -0.94 28.39 -20.42
N SER A 88 -1.47 28.62 -21.61
CA SER A 88 -0.75 28.47 -22.88
C SER A 88 -0.29 29.82 -23.39
N TYR A 89 0.92 29.82 -23.96
CA TYR A 89 1.65 31.01 -24.38
C TYR A 89 2.15 30.83 -25.80
N LYS A 90 2.43 31.95 -26.47
CA LYS A 90 3.09 31.96 -27.78
C LYS A 90 4.33 32.80 -27.74
N LEU A 91 5.43 32.29 -28.26
CA LEU A 91 6.58 33.08 -28.62
C LEU A 91 6.40 33.57 -30.06
N GLU A 92 6.35 34.88 -30.25
CA GLU A 92 6.13 35.53 -31.54
C GLU A 92 7.34 36.36 -31.95
N ILE A 93 7.77 36.17 -33.21
CA ILE A 93 8.88 36.91 -33.83
C ILE A 93 8.36 37.53 -35.11
N PRO A 94 8.45 38.87 -35.27
CA PRO A 94 7.99 39.54 -36.47
C PRO A 94 8.71 39.07 -37.74
N SER A 95 7.98 39.15 -38.86
CA SER A 95 8.54 38.88 -40.18
C SER A 95 9.74 39.79 -40.48
N GLY A 96 10.76 39.25 -41.13
CA GLY A 96 11.93 40.01 -41.55
C GLY A 96 12.97 40.27 -40.45
N THR A 97 12.71 39.84 -39.21
CA THR A 97 13.61 40.03 -38.07
C THR A 97 14.88 39.19 -38.18
N ILE A 98 14.78 37.98 -38.73
CA ILE A 98 15.91 37.06 -38.95
C ILE A 98 16.06 36.87 -40.46
N PHE A 99 17.30 36.91 -40.95
CA PHE A 99 17.63 36.79 -42.37
C PHE A 99 18.87 35.95 -42.61
N LEU A 100 19.03 35.44 -43.82
CA LEU A 100 20.20 34.65 -44.22
C LEU A 100 21.40 35.58 -44.45
N GLU A 101 22.55 35.31 -43.83
CA GLU A 101 23.73 36.21 -43.94
C GLU A 101 24.25 36.32 -45.38
N THR A 102 24.31 35.19 -46.09
CA THR A 102 24.80 35.14 -47.47
C THR A 102 23.83 35.75 -48.47
N THR A 103 22.54 35.87 -48.14
CA THR A 103 21.52 36.46 -48.99
C THR A 103 20.45 37.17 -48.15
N PRO A 104 20.71 38.40 -47.68
CA PRO A 104 19.84 39.10 -46.72
C PRO A 104 18.43 39.44 -47.21
N THR A 105 18.12 39.23 -48.49
CA THR A 105 16.76 39.30 -49.03
C THR A 105 15.90 38.11 -48.63
N VAL A 106 16.52 36.96 -48.31
CA VAL A 106 15.86 35.76 -47.78
C VAL A 106 15.68 35.93 -46.28
N LYS A 107 14.43 36.06 -45.84
CA LYS A 107 14.09 36.36 -44.44
C LYS A 107 13.03 35.42 -43.90
N THR A 108 12.89 35.39 -42.57
CA THR A 108 11.79 34.66 -41.93
C THR A 108 10.45 35.38 -42.16
N GLY A 109 9.38 34.60 -42.30
CA GLY A 109 8.02 35.07 -42.07
C GLY A 109 7.78 35.39 -40.59
N ASN A 110 6.52 35.64 -40.23
CA ASN A 110 6.12 35.70 -38.82
C ASN A 110 6.28 34.30 -38.21
N LEU A 111 7.16 34.16 -37.22
CA LEU A 111 7.34 32.89 -36.51
C LEU A 111 6.49 32.90 -35.24
N LYS A 112 5.82 31.77 -34.97
CA LYS A 112 4.99 31.56 -33.78
C LYS A 112 5.25 30.17 -33.24
N PHE A 113 5.61 30.08 -31.97
CA PHE A 113 5.84 28.82 -31.27
C PHE A 113 4.98 28.75 -30.03
N ASP A 114 4.08 27.77 -29.98
CA ASP A 114 3.21 27.54 -28.83
C ASP A 114 3.97 26.78 -27.73
N PHE A 115 3.70 27.11 -26.46
CA PHE A 115 4.19 26.37 -25.29
C PHE A 115 3.23 26.54 -24.11
N THR A 116 3.41 25.74 -23.06
CA THR A 116 2.51 25.78 -21.89
C THR A 116 3.29 25.85 -20.59
N VAL A 117 2.79 26.63 -19.64
CA VAL A 117 3.21 26.56 -18.23
C VAL A 117 2.13 25.79 -17.48
N PRO A 118 2.38 24.53 -17.08
CA PRO A 118 1.34 23.69 -16.50
C PRO A 118 0.87 24.16 -15.13
N GLU A 119 -0.38 23.88 -14.79
CA GLU A 119 -0.91 24.13 -13.44
C GLU A 119 -0.27 23.19 -12.40
N LYS A 120 -0.01 21.95 -12.82
CA LYS A 120 0.58 20.88 -12.01
C LYS A 120 1.57 20.05 -12.83
N ILE A 121 2.42 19.28 -12.14
CA ILE A 121 3.23 18.22 -12.75
C ILE A 121 2.61 16.85 -12.57
N THR A 122 2.70 16.03 -13.61
CA THR A 122 2.17 14.67 -13.63
C THR A 122 3.31 13.66 -13.60
N CYS A 123 3.06 12.54 -12.94
CA CYS A 123 3.96 11.39 -12.99
C CYS A 123 4.08 10.91 -14.44
N ALA A 124 5.30 10.72 -14.91
CA ALA A 124 5.59 10.26 -16.25
C ALA A 124 5.71 8.74 -16.33
N GLU A 125 6.29 8.12 -15.30
CA GLU A 125 6.59 6.69 -15.24
C GLU A 125 6.65 6.22 -13.79
N CYS A 126 6.28 4.97 -13.55
CA CYS A 126 6.48 4.28 -12.28
C CYS A 126 7.25 2.99 -12.53
N THR A 127 8.13 2.57 -11.61
CA THR A 127 8.85 1.29 -11.72
C THR A 127 7.93 0.08 -11.65
N VAL A 128 6.71 0.27 -11.12
CA VAL A 128 5.66 -0.74 -11.11
C VAL A 128 4.57 -0.32 -12.08
N GLU A 129 4.16 -1.25 -12.94
CA GLU A 129 3.05 -1.02 -13.87
C GLU A 129 1.70 -1.21 -13.17
N ASN A 130 0.72 -0.41 -13.56
CA ASN A 130 -0.61 -0.49 -12.99
C ASN A 130 -1.29 -1.84 -13.32
N GLY A 131 -1.82 -2.52 -12.31
CA GLY A 131 -2.44 -3.84 -12.41
C GLY A 131 -1.44 -5.01 -12.51
N SER A 132 -0.13 -4.75 -12.45
CA SER A 132 0.88 -5.80 -12.51
C SER A 132 0.89 -6.69 -11.27
N VAL A 133 1.53 -7.86 -11.38
CA VAL A 133 1.76 -8.75 -10.25
C VAL A 133 3.16 -8.49 -9.69
N VAL A 134 3.23 -8.05 -8.44
CA VAL A 134 4.49 -7.74 -7.74
C VAL A 134 4.70 -8.75 -6.62
N VAL A 135 5.82 -9.48 -6.65
CA VAL A 135 6.12 -10.49 -5.62
C VAL A 135 6.81 -9.84 -4.43
N THR A 136 7.87 -9.08 -4.70
CA THR A 136 8.73 -8.46 -3.70
C THR A 136 9.27 -7.17 -4.29
N GLU A 137 9.35 -6.11 -3.49
CA GLU A 137 10.09 -4.90 -3.86
C GLU A 137 10.88 -4.35 -2.68
N ARG A 138 11.97 -3.65 -2.98
CA ARG A 138 12.70 -2.84 -1.99
C ARG A 138 12.24 -1.38 -1.99
N SER A 139 11.83 -0.89 -3.15
CA SER A 139 11.40 0.49 -3.35
C SER A 139 10.53 0.60 -4.60
N ILE A 140 9.59 1.52 -4.59
CA ILE A 140 8.79 1.87 -5.76
C ILE A 140 9.01 3.35 -6.08
N TRP A 141 9.36 3.64 -7.33
CA TRP A 141 9.73 4.97 -7.81
C TRP A 141 8.66 5.54 -8.75
N PHE A 142 8.46 6.86 -8.67
CA PHE A 142 7.73 7.66 -9.62
C PHE A 142 8.69 8.70 -10.24
N TYR A 143 8.69 8.81 -11.56
CA TYR A 143 9.57 9.71 -12.32
C TYR A 143 8.78 10.86 -12.94
N TYR A 144 9.45 12.01 -13.07
CA TYR A 144 8.89 13.25 -13.60
C TYR A 144 9.82 13.82 -14.69
N LYS A 145 9.23 14.46 -15.70
CA LYS A 145 9.95 15.05 -16.85
C LYS A 145 10.63 16.40 -16.55
N THR A 146 10.83 16.71 -15.27
CA THR A 146 11.48 17.92 -14.79
C THR A 146 12.09 17.63 -13.42
N GLU A 147 13.18 18.30 -13.07
CA GLU A 147 13.81 18.18 -11.75
C GLU A 147 12.82 18.56 -10.64
N THR A 148 12.79 17.79 -9.55
CA THR A 148 11.81 17.94 -8.47
C THR A 148 12.45 18.17 -7.12
N GLU A 149 11.83 19.01 -6.29
CA GLU A 149 12.21 19.27 -4.90
C GLU A 149 11.04 18.91 -3.95
N PRO A 150 11.30 18.40 -2.75
CA PRO A 150 10.26 18.07 -1.78
C PRO A 150 9.56 19.32 -1.25
N ILE A 151 8.25 19.24 -1.05
CA ILE A 151 7.49 20.24 -0.29
C ILE A 151 7.34 19.73 1.14
N GLY A 152 8.03 20.37 2.09
CA GLY A 152 8.05 19.95 3.48
C GLY A 152 8.68 18.56 3.66
N ASN A 153 8.00 17.68 4.39
CA ASN A 153 8.43 16.29 4.61
C ASN A 153 7.38 15.34 4.02
N PRO A 154 7.37 15.15 2.69
CA PRO A 154 6.32 14.38 2.04
C PRO A 154 6.37 12.91 2.46
N THR A 155 5.19 12.28 2.44
CA THR A 155 5.01 10.86 2.75
C THR A 155 4.17 10.21 1.67
N MET A 156 4.33 8.89 1.50
CA MET A 156 3.47 8.05 0.70
C MET A 156 2.67 7.12 1.60
N THR A 157 1.46 6.78 1.17
CA THR A 157 0.62 5.79 1.86
C THR A 157 0.53 4.53 1.04
N LEU A 158 0.89 3.41 1.66
CA LEU A 158 0.64 2.07 1.13
C LEU A 158 -0.71 1.59 1.64
N TYR A 159 -1.55 1.13 0.72
CA TYR A 159 -2.85 0.54 0.97
C TYR A 159 -2.81 -0.96 0.67
N ARG A 160 -3.57 -1.72 1.44
CA ARG A 160 -3.87 -3.14 1.25
C ARG A 160 -5.38 -3.31 1.25
N GLU A 161 -5.96 -3.82 0.18
CA GLU A 161 -7.42 -3.93 0.00
C GLU A 161 -8.16 -2.59 0.26
N GLY A 162 -7.56 -1.49 -0.21
CA GLY A 162 -8.10 -0.13 0.01
C GLY A 162 -7.95 0.41 1.43
N VAL A 163 -7.40 -0.36 2.37
CA VAL A 163 -7.13 0.08 3.74
C VAL A 163 -5.69 0.58 3.86
N PRO A 164 -5.44 1.81 4.37
CA PRO A 164 -4.10 2.30 4.63
C PRO A 164 -3.39 1.43 5.68
N VAL A 165 -2.22 0.90 5.32
CA VAL A 165 -1.44 -0.04 6.15
C VAL A 165 -0.06 0.48 6.53
N ARG A 166 0.50 1.41 5.76
CA ARG A 166 1.80 2.01 6.08
C ARG A 166 1.91 3.43 5.56
N THR A 167 2.50 4.30 6.36
CA THR A 167 2.97 5.62 5.93
C THR A 167 4.48 5.56 5.80
N LEU A 168 4.97 5.88 4.61
CA LEU A 168 6.37 5.78 4.22
C LEU A 168 6.90 7.19 3.95
N LYS A 169 8.16 7.46 4.29
CA LYS A 169 8.79 8.71 3.87
C LYS A 169 8.92 8.72 2.34
N ALA A 170 8.55 9.83 1.71
CA ALA A 170 8.78 10.03 0.28
C ALA A 170 10.15 10.67 0.09
N HIS A 171 11.05 9.98 -0.61
CA HIS A 171 12.39 10.46 -0.90
C HIS A 171 12.39 11.14 -2.26
N VAL A 172 12.32 12.47 -2.27
CA VAL A 172 12.31 13.30 -3.50
C VAL A 172 13.73 13.66 -3.89
N GLY A 173 14.04 13.57 -5.18
CA GLY A 173 15.33 13.92 -5.76
C GLY A 173 15.21 14.20 -7.26
N TRP A 174 16.36 14.40 -7.91
CA TRP A 174 16.45 14.64 -9.34
C TRP A 174 17.83 14.23 -9.87
N ASP A 175 17.89 13.91 -11.15
CA ASP A 175 19.15 13.64 -11.85
C ASP A 175 19.01 13.96 -13.36
N TRP A 176 20.03 14.58 -13.96
CA TRP A 176 20.10 14.96 -15.38
C TRP A 176 18.81 15.56 -16.00
N GLY A 177 18.16 16.52 -15.31
CA GLY A 177 16.93 17.15 -15.83
C GLY A 177 15.64 16.35 -15.63
N LEU A 178 15.71 15.23 -14.89
CA LEU A 178 14.57 14.40 -14.53
C LEU A 178 14.35 14.43 -13.02
N GLY A 179 13.09 14.39 -12.61
CA GLY A 179 12.67 14.33 -11.21
C GLY A 179 12.32 12.91 -10.81
N GLN A 180 12.48 12.58 -9.54
CA GLN A 180 12.19 11.26 -9.02
C GLN A 180 11.72 11.33 -7.58
N VAL A 181 10.83 10.42 -7.21
CA VAL A 181 10.42 10.22 -5.82
C VAL A 181 10.16 8.74 -5.58
N TYR A 182 10.58 8.23 -4.44
CA TYR A 182 10.35 6.82 -4.11
C TYR A 182 9.97 6.60 -2.66
N ALA A 183 9.25 5.50 -2.44
CA ALA A 183 9.06 4.91 -1.12
C ALA A 183 10.19 3.89 -0.89
N ASP A 184 10.96 4.07 0.18
CA ASP A 184 11.92 3.06 0.66
C ASP A 184 11.25 2.15 1.68
N PHE A 185 11.22 0.85 1.43
CA PHE A 185 10.71 -0.13 2.40
C PHE A 185 11.81 -0.55 3.40
N GLY A 186 13.04 -0.05 3.25
CA GLY A 186 14.21 -0.31 4.08
C GLY A 186 14.86 -1.67 3.81
N LYS A 187 14.04 -2.70 3.62
CA LYS A 187 14.40 -4.04 3.16
C LYS A 187 13.41 -4.50 2.09
N GLU A 188 13.72 -5.63 1.46
CA GLU A 188 12.76 -6.31 0.59
C GLU A 188 11.47 -6.61 1.36
N MET A 189 10.35 -6.21 0.76
CA MET A 189 9.01 -6.37 1.27
C MET A 189 8.21 -7.23 0.31
N ASN A 190 7.62 -8.30 0.83
CA ASN A 190 6.81 -9.25 0.10
C ASN A 190 5.34 -8.81 0.08
N PHE A 191 4.66 -9.04 -1.04
CA PHE A 191 3.25 -8.70 -1.24
C PHE A 191 2.40 -9.96 -1.41
N GLU A 192 1.44 -10.18 -0.51
CA GLU A 192 0.64 -11.40 -0.41
C GLU A 192 -0.07 -11.74 -1.73
N LYS A 193 0.03 -13.00 -2.17
CA LYS A 193 -0.59 -13.44 -3.42
C LYS A 193 -2.09 -13.12 -3.46
N GLY A 194 -2.49 -12.40 -4.50
CA GLY A 194 -3.89 -12.08 -4.78
C GLY A 194 -4.46 -10.92 -3.98
N VAL A 195 -3.65 -10.28 -3.13
CA VAL A 195 -4.03 -9.08 -2.38
C VAL A 195 -3.80 -7.84 -3.24
N HIS A 196 -4.76 -6.93 -3.26
CA HIS A 196 -4.68 -5.66 -3.97
C HIS A 196 -3.93 -4.62 -3.13
N TYR A 197 -2.89 -4.01 -3.71
CA TYR A 197 -2.13 -2.94 -3.09
C TYR A 197 -2.21 -1.66 -3.92
N SER A 198 -2.10 -0.53 -3.24
CA SER A 198 -1.91 0.78 -3.87
C SER A 198 -0.81 1.54 -3.15
N LEU A 199 0.12 2.14 -3.87
CA LEU A 199 1.03 3.14 -3.31
C LEU A 199 0.64 4.52 -3.83
N VAL A 200 0.43 5.46 -2.91
CA VAL A 200 -0.06 6.80 -3.23
C VAL A 200 0.90 7.86 -2.69
N LEU A 201 1.36 8.74 -3.57
CA LEU A 201 1.97 10.03 -3.23
C LEU A 201 0.89 11.12 -3.34
N PRO A 202 0.52 11.79 -2.24
CA PRO A 202 -0.49 12.84 -2.27
C PRO A 202 -0.14 13.99 -3.22
N GLU A 203 -1.17 14.65 -3.75
CA GLU A 203 -1.04 15.96 -4.39
C GLU A 203 -0.30 16.95 -3.47
N GLY A 204 0.56 17.80 -4.04
CA GLY A 204 1.25 18.84 -3.25
C GLY A 204 2.47 18.35 -2.47
N SER A 205 2.95 17.14 -2.72
CA SER A 205 4.12 16.55 -2.05
C SER A 205 5.46 17.07 -2.59
N LEU A 206 5.51 17.50 -3.84
CA LEU A 206 6.72 17.98 -4.50
C LEU A 206 6.41 19.07 -5.53
N SER A 207 7.45 19.78 -5.96
CA SER A 207 7.39 20.84 -6.98
C SER A 207 8.53 20.70 -7.97
N PRO A 208 8.42 21.26 -9.20
CA PRO A 208 9.60 21.50 -10.01
C PRO A 208 10.61 22.37 -9.26
N ARG A 209 11.89 22.06 -9.42
CA ARG A 209 12.99 22.67 -8.68
C ARG A 209 12.99 24.20 -8.65
N PHE A 210 12.53 24.84 -9.73
CA PHE A 210 12.54 26.30 -9.88
C PHE A 210 11.15 26.95 -9.85
N ARG A 211 10.08 26.18 -9.57
CA ARG A 211 8.68 26.65 -9.58
C ARG A 211 7.88 26.02 -8.44
N THR A 212 8.08 26.53 -7.23
CA THR A 212 7.37 26.07 -6.03
C THR A 212 5.87 26.38 -6.03
N ASP A 213 5.40 27.25 -6.94
CA ASP A 213 3.98 27.50 -7.17
C ASP A 213 3.29 26.41 -8.00
N ILE A 214 4.05 25.57 -8.71
CA ILE A 214 3.55 24.38 -9.43
C ILE A 214 3.83 23.16 -8.56
N THR A 215 2.81 22.34 -8.30
CA THR A 215 2.95 21.13 -7.48
C THR A 215 2.56 19.88 -8.27
N ASN A 216 2.90 18.69 -7.75
CA ASN A 216 2.44 17.44 -8.36
C ASN A 216 0.94 17.21 -8.17
N GLU A 217 0.31 16.58 -9.16
CA GLU A 217 -0.91 15.79 -8.96
C GLU A 217 -0.62 14.56 -8.10
N GLU A 218 -1.67 13.96 -7.53
CA GLU A 218 -1.56 12.66 -6.88
C GLU A 218 -0.92 11.65 -7.84
N ALA A 219 0.14 10.96 -7.40
CA ALA A 219 0.73 9.85 -8.14
C ALA A 219 0.33 8.55 -7.44
N ARG A 220 -0.19 7.59 -8.22
CA ARG A 220 -0.72 6.33 -7.73
C ARG A 220 -0.28 5.18 -8.61
N VAL A 221 0.07 4.06 -8.00
CA VAL A 221 0.18 2.77 -8.67
C VAL A 221 -0.61 1.74 -7.91
N ASP A 222 -1.48 1.02 -8.63
CA ASP A 222 -2.24 -0.12 -8.13
C ASP A 222 -1.60 -1.41 -8.66
N PHE A 223 -1.42 -2.42 -7.81
CA PHE A 223 -0.81 -3.69 -8.20
C PHE A 223 -1.32 -4.83 -7.34
N ILE A 224 -1.09 -6.08 -7.77
CA ILE A 224 -1.55 -7.29 -7.09
C ILE A 224 -0.34 -8.01 -6.52
N GLY A 225 -0.39 -8.45 -5.27
CA GLY A 225 0.69 -9.24 -4.68
C GLY A 225 0.83 -10.62 -5.33
N GLY A 226 2.06 -11.11 -5.40
CA GLY A 226 2.42 -12.40 -6.02
C GLY A 226 3.11 -13.38 -5.07
N TYR A 227 3.39 -12.99 -3.82
CA TYR A 227 4.14 -13.80 -2.87
C TYR A 227 3.34 -14.98 -2.35
N THR A 228 3.86 -16.19 -2.55
CA THR A 228 3.14 -17.46 -2.29
C THR A 228 3.48 -18.13 -0.98
N LYS A 229 4.61 -17.79 -0.36
CA LYS A 229 5.00 -18.39 0.91
C LYS A 229 4.22 -17.72 2.05
N PRO A 230 3.85 -18.48 3.10
CA PRO A 230 3.17 -17.89 4.24
C PRO A 230 4.07 -16.86 4.91
N LEU A 231 3.53 -15.66 5.13
CA LEU A 231 4.15 -14.64 5.96
C LEU A 231 3.90 -14.96 7.44
N GLU A 232 4.78 -14.49 8.32
CA GLU A 232 4.64 -14.70 9.76
C GLU A 232 3.36 -14.00 10.27
N PRO A 233 2.39 -14.75 10.82
CA PRO A 233 1.11 -14.19 11.22
C PRO A 233 1.24 -13.34 12.48
N ILE A 234 0.45 -12.28 12.58
CA ILE A 234 0.35 -11.48 13.81
C ILE A 234 -0.56 -12.21 14.80
N SER A 235 -0.01 -12.61 15.94
CA SER A 235 -0.74 -13.21 17.05
C SER A 235 -0.26 -12.63 18.38
N TYR A 236 -1.20 -12.36 19.28
CA TYR A 236 -0.83 -12.03 20.66
C TYR A 236 -0.34 -13.29 21.37
N VAL A 237 0.62 -13.14 22.27
CA VAL A 237 1.21 -14.24 23.05
C VAL A 237 0.57 -14.39 24.43
N TRP A 238 -0.11 -13.35 24.92
CA TRP A 238 -0.80 -13.35 26.20
C TRP A 238 -1.93 -12.32 26.24
N CYS A 239 -2.96 -12.61 27.03
CA CYS A 239 -4.12 -11.75 27.29
C CYS A 239 -4.26 -11.59 28.81
N SER A 240 -4.52 -10.38 29.30
CA SER A 240 -4.61 -10.10 30.74
C SER A 240 -5.72 -10.86 31.48
N LEU A 241 -6.72 -11.36 30.76
CA LEU A 241 -7.79 -12.18 31.33
C LEU A 241 -7.43 -13.67 31.42
N PHE A 242 -6.28 -14.09 30.89
CA PHE A 242 -5.89 -15.50 30.86
C PHE A 242 -5.73 -16.08 32.27
N ASP A 243 -5.23 -15.29 33.22
CA ASP A 243 -4.97 -15.74 34.58
C ASP A 243 -6.17 -15.52 35.53
N ASN A 244 -7.27 -14.95 35.04
CA ASN A 244 -8.41 -14.57 35.86
C ASN A 244 -9.72 -15.13 35.28
N HIS A 245 -10.11 -16.33 35.74
CA HIS A 245 -11.21 -17.10 35.14
C HIS A 245 -12.62 -16.76 35.66
N ASN A 246 -12.74 -15.89 36.66
CA ASN A 246 -14.03 -15.49 37.26
C ASN A 246 -14.15 -13.96 37.29
N ILE A 247 -14.41 -13.38 36.12
CA ILE A 247 -14.53 -11.93 35.96
C ILE A 247 -16.01 -11.54 35.89
N ASP A 248 -16.53 -10.80 36.87
CA ASP A 248 -17.91 -10.29 36.83
C ASP A 248 -18.02 -8.99 36.01
N VAL A 249 -16.90 -8.29 35.81
CA VAL A 249 -16.83 -6.97 35.18
C VAL A 249 -15.59 -6.88 34.28
N ILE A 250 -15.78 -6.54 33.01
CA ILE A 250 -14.71 -6.29 32.05
C ILE A 250 -14.42 -4.79 32.02
N ASP A 251 -13.24 -4.42 32.49
CA ASP A 251 -12.72 -3.06 32.43
C ASP A 251 -11.61 -2.96 31.37
N GLU A 252 -10.35 -2.79 31.76
CA GLU A 252 -9.22 -2.83 30.83
C GLU A 252 -8.78 -4.27 30.53
N VAL A 253 -8.67 -4.60 29.24
CA VAL A 253 -8.12 -5.85 28.73
C VAL A 253 -6.90 -5.55 27.88
N ARG A 254 -5.83 -6.34 28.05
CA ARG A 254 -4.53 -6.08 27.45
C ARG A 254 -4.06 -7.30 26.67
N PHE A 255 -3.65 -7.10 25.42
CA PHE A 255 -3.11 -8.12 24.52
C PHE A 255 -1.65 -7.83 24.23
N PHE A 256 -0.78 -8.81 24.45
CA PHE A 256 0.66 -8.64 24.39
C PHE A 256 1.21 -9.31 23.14
N TYR A 257 2.00 -8.57 22.36
CA TYR A 257 2.62 -9.03 21.11
C TYR A 257 4.14 -8.99 21.27
N LYS A 258 4.82 -10.03 20.79
CA LYS A 258 6.29 -10.10 20.77
C LYS A 258 6.91 -9.39 19.56
N GLN A 259 6.14 -9.23 18.50
CA GLN A 259 6.57 -8.54 17.29
C GLN A 259 6.10 -7.09 17.30
N ALA A 260 6.87 -6.23 16.64
CA ALA A 260 6.52 -4.83 16.47
C ALA A 260 5.25 -4.68 15.61
N ILE A 261 4.26 -3.98 16.17
CA ILE A 261 2.96 -3.76 15.54
C ILE A 261 2.58 -2.28 15.58
N VAL A 262 1.66 -1.90 14.70
CA VAL A 262 0.93 -0.63 14.73
C VAL A 262 -0.56 -0.90 14.63
N LEU A 263 -1.37 0.06 15.07
CA LEU A 263 -2.82 -0.01 14.88
C LEU A 263 -3.18 0.50 13.47
N SER A 264 -4.19 -0.11 12.87
CA SER A 264 -4.85 0.46 11.68
C SER A 264 -5.40 1.86 11.98
N PRO A 265 -5.66 2.72 10.96
CA PRO A 265 -6.10 4.10 11.22
C PRO A 265 -7.44 4.25 11.92
N ASN A 266 -8.31 3.23 11.84
CA ASN A 266 -9.59 3.18 12.55
C ASN A 266 -9.69 1.86 13.33
N PRO A 267 -8.83 1.64 14.34
CA PRO A 267 -8.74 0.37 15.01
C PRO A 267 -9.94 0.21 15.94
N LYS A 268 -10.50 -0.98 16.00
CA LYS A 268 -11.61 -1.28 16.91
C LYS A 268 -11.49 -2.67 17.49
N ILE A 269 -11.87 -2.82 18.75
CA ILE A 269 -12.02 -4.11 19.41
C ILE A 269 -13.46 -4.18 19.92
N LEU A 270 -14.07 -5.36 19.73
CA LEU A 270 -15.49 -5.57 20.00
C LEU A 270 -15.65 -6.45 21.23
N LEU A 271 -16.53 -6.05 22.13
CA LEU A 271 -17.11 -6.91 23.14
C LEU A 271 -18.48 -7.36 22.65
N LEU A 272 -18.65 -8.67 22.47
CA LEU A 272 -19.84 -9.29 21.89
C LEU A 272 -20.48 -10.26 22.89
N ASN A 273 -21.79 -10.44 22.83
CA ASN A 273 -22.46 -11.57 23.45
C ASN A 273 -22.06 -12.88 22.76
N VAL A 274 -22.37 -14.02 23.39
CA VAL A 274 -22.15 -15.35 22.79
C VAL A 274 -22.85 -15.51 21.44
N ASP A 275 -24.00 -14.85 21.24
CA ASP A 275 -24.75 -14.82 19.98
C ASP A 275 -24.19 -13.82 18.94
N GLN A 276 -22.99 -13.28 19.17
CA GLN A 276 -22.30 -12.29 18.34
C GLN A 276 -22.97 -10.90 18.28
N THR A 277 -23.97 -10.62 19.13
CA THR A 277 -24.53 -9.26 19.21
C THR A 277 -23.56 -8.31 19.93
N LEU A 278 -23.45 -7.08 19.43
CA LEU A 278 -22.52 -6.08 19.98
C LEU A 278 -22.96 -5.60 21.37
N ILE A 279 -22.06 -5.71 22.35
CA ILE A 279 -22.22 -5.11 23.67
C ILE A 279 -21.53 -3.74 23.68
N LYS A 280 -20.27 -3.68 23.25
CA LYS A 280 -19.48 -2.46 23.24
C LYS A 280 -18.38 -2.51 22.17
N GLU A 281 -18.13 -1.37 21.54
CA GLU A 281 -16.98 -1.15 20.67
C GLU A 281 -16.02 -0.17 21.36
N VAL A 282 -14.73 -0.42 21.25
CA VAL A 282 -13.69 0.44 21.84
C VAL A 282 -12.55 0.67 20.86
N ILE A 283 -11.96 1.85 20.93
CA ILE A 283 -10.73 2.18 20.20
C ILE A 283 -9.56 1.75 21.09
N PRO A 284 -8.74 0.78 20.65
CA PRO A 284 -7.60 0.34 21.43
C PRO A 284 -6.48 1.40 21.43
N VAL A 285 -5.65 1.35 22.46
CA VAL A 285 -4.41 2.12 22.57
C VAL A 285 -3.24 1.15 22.49
N LEU A 286 -2.19 1.54 21.75
CA LEU A 286 -0.96 0.79 21.64
C LEU A 286 0.13 1.44 22.49
N THR A 287 0.73 0.67 23.38
CA THR A 287 1.90 1.04 24.18
C THR A 287 3.03 0.02 23.98
N GLU A 288 4.24 0.39 24.40
CA GLU A 288 5.36 -0.54 24.50
C GLU A 288 5.75 -0.69 25.97
N GLU A 289 5.83 -1.92 26.45
CA GLU A 289 6.13 -2.25 27.85
C GLU A 289 7.05 -3.46 27.93
N ASN A 290 8.19 -3.31 28.60
CA ASN A 290 9.18 -4.37 28.77
C ASN A 290 9.60 -5.06 27.45
N GLY A 291 9.68 -4.30 26.35
CA GLY A 291 10.01 -4.82 25.01
C GLY A 291 8.88 -5.61 24.34
N GLN A 292 7.65 -5.51 24.84
CA GLN A 292 6.44 -6.07 24.21
C GLN A 292 5.51 -4.94 23.77
N TRP A 293 4.79 -5.18 22.68
CA TRP A 293 3.76 -4.27 22.20
C TRP A 293 2.43 -4.66 22.83
N VAL A 294 1.80 -3.71 23.52
CA VAL A 294 0.59 -3.95 24.30
C VAL A 294 -0.57 -3.19 23.69
N VAL A 295 -1.59 -3.93 23.26
CA VAL A 295 -2.86 -3.38 22.81
C VAL A 295 -3.81 -3.40 24.00
N SER A 296 -4.06 -2.22 24.57
CA SER A 296 -4.97 -2.03 25.70
C SER A 296 -6.34 -1.57 25.20
N CYS A 297 -7.40 -2.17 25.73
CA CYS A 297 -8.77 -1.85 25.39
C CYS A 297 -9.61 -1.71 26.67
N ASN A 298 -10.15 -0.51 26.89
CA ASN A 298 -10.91 -0.18 28.08
C ASN A 298 -12.42 -0.25 27.78
N PHE A 299 -13.09 -1.25 28.34
CA PHE A 299 -14.52 -1.44 28.22
C PHE A 299 -15.33 -0.70 29.28
N GLY A 300 -14.69 -0.02 30.25
CA GLY A 300 -15.34 0.87 31.21
C GLY A 300 -16.26 0.14 32.18
N GLY A 301 -15.80 -0.98 32.71
CA GLY A 301 -16.51 -1.77 33.71
C GLY A 301 -17.82 -2.41 33.25
N VAL A 302 -17.88 -2.99 32.04
CA VAL A 302 -19.08 -3.69 31.56
C VAL A 302 -19.30 -4.98 32.35
N LYS A 303 -20.48 -5.16 32.93
CA LYS A 303 -20.86 -6.41 33.62
C LYS A 303 -20.91 -7.57 32.63
N VAL A 304 -20.28 -8.68 32.96
CA VAL A 304 -20.30 -9.90 32.13
C VAL A 304 -21.71 -10.51 32.12
N PRO A 305 -22.30 -10.77 30.95
CA PRO A 305 -23.59 -11.46 30.86
C PRO A 305 -23.53 -12.86 31.49
N GLU A 306 -24.65 -13.35 32.04
CA GLU A 306 -24.72 -14.69 32.65
C GLU A 306 -24.30 -15.83 31.72
N LYS A 307 -24.54 -15.65 30.41
CA LYS A 307 -24.16 -16.63 29.38
C LYS A 307 -22.69 -16.54 28.96
N GLY A 308 -21.93 -15.57 29.49
CA GLY A 308 -20.61 -15.18 29.02
C GLY A 308 -20.68 -14.19 27.86
N CYS A 309 -19.51 -13.78 27.39
CA CYS A 309 -19.31 -12.88 26.26
C CYS A 309 -17.98 -13.22 25.58
N CYS A 310 -17.67 -12.56 24.46
CA CYS A 310 -16.37 -12.71 23.83
C CYS A 310 -15.79 -11.37 23.38
N ILE A 311 -14.48 -11.25 23.48
CA ILE A 311 -13.72 -10.11 22.99
C ILE A 311 -13.18 -10.49 21.62
N THR A 312 -13.52 -9.71 20.60
CA THR A 312 -13.09 -9.94 19.23
C THR A 312 -12.18 -8.82 18.77
N ILE A 313 -10.99 -9.17 18.31
CA ILE A 313 -10.09 -8.32 17.54
C ILE A 313 -10.40 -8.62 16.06
N PRO A 314 -11.08 -7.72 15.33
CA PRO A 314 -11.33 -7.88 13.90
C PRO A 314 -10.03 -8.04 13.11
N GLU A 315 -10.12 -8.72 11.97
CA GLU A 315 -9.03 -8.76 10.99
C GLU A 315 -8.63 -7.34 10.58
N GLY A 316 -7.34 -7.09 10.39
CA GLY A 316 -6.87 -5.76 9.96
C GLY A 316 -6.73 -4.73 11.08
N THR A 317 -7.09 -5.05 12.32
CA THR A 317 -7.00 -4.09 13.44
C THR A 317 -5.56 -3.74 13.78
N VAL A 318 -4.69 -4.76 13.76
CA VAL A 318 -3.26 -4.73 14.09
C VAL A 318 -2.46 -5.09 12.84
N ILE A 319 -1.41 -4.31 12.58
CA ILE A 319 -0.59 -4.38 11.38
C ILE A 319 0.88 -4.51 11.80
N SER A 320 1.70 -5.23 11.05
CA SER A 320 3.13 -5.32 11.31
C SER A 320 3.79 -3.94 11.13
N ALA A 321 4.55 -3.51 12.15
CA ALA A 321 5.26 -2.23 12.09
C ALA A 321 6.43 -2.26 11.09
N ASN A 322 7.08 -3.42 10.97
CA ASN A 322 8.33 -3.59 10.25
C ASN A 322 8.24 -4.73 9.23
N GLY A 323 8.95 -4.57 8.10
CA GLY A 323 9.07 -5.62 7.08
C GLY A 323 7.81 -5.87 6.28
N ASP A 324 7.52 -7.14 6.01
CA ASP A 324 6.35 -7.53 5.23
C ASP A 324 5.08 -6.97 5.87
N VAL A 325 4.18 -6.44 5.04
CA VAL A 325 2.89 -5.95 5.52
C VAL A 325 2.01 -7.17 5.78
N VAL A 326 1.79 -7.46 7.05
CA VAL A 326 0.88 -8.50 7.52
C VAL A 326 -0.15 -7.84 8.41
N VAL A 327 -1.37 -8.33 8.36
CA VAL A 327 -2.44 -7.93 9.28
C VAL A 327 -2.85 -9.11 10.14
N ASN A 328 -3.32 -8.85 11.37
CA ASN A 328 -3.86 -9.93 12.20
C ASN A 328 -5.09 -10.55 11.55
N ALA A 329 -5.24 -11.86 11.65
CA ALA A 329 -6.53 -12.52 11.42
C ALA A 329 -7.53 -12.14 12.52
N LYS A 330 -8.83 -12.35 12.27
CA LYS A 330 -9.85 -12.21 13.31
C LYS A 330 -9.51 -13.13 14.49
N ASN A 331 -9.37 -12.55 15.68
CA ASN A 331 -9.15 -13.29 16.92
C ASN A 331 -10.34 -13.08 17.86
N THR A 332 -10.79 -14.15 18.50
CA THR A 332 -11.88 -14.10 19.48
C THR A 332 -11.44 -14.78 20.77
N PHE A 333 -11.66 -14.12 21.91
CA PHE A 333 -11.37 -14.61 23.24
C PHE A 333 -12.66 -14.71 24.04
N ASP A 334 -13.00 -15.91 24.49
CA ASP A 334 -14.21 -16.17 25.26
C ASP A 334 -14.02 -15.82 26.74
N VAL A 335 -14.98 -15.10 27.32
CA VAL A 335 -14.99 -14.69 28.73
C VAL A 335 -16.20 -15.31 29.43
N ASN A 336 -15.94 -16.14 30.43
CA ASN A 336 -16.94 -16.88 31.22
C ASN A 336 -17.95 -17.68 30.38
N VAL A 337 -17.59 -18.08 29.17
CA VAL A 337 -18.43 -18.95 28.35
C VAL A 337 -18.31 -20.36 28.92
N THR A 338 -19.35 -20.82 29.60
CA THR A 338 -19.44 -22.23 29.99
C THR A 338 -19.64 -23.06 28.74
N THR A 339 -18.59 -23.75 28.30
CA THR A 339 -18.75 -24.88 27.40
C THR A 339 -19.56 -25.92 28.17
N LYS A 340 -20.86 -26.02 27.89
CA LYS A 340 -21.69 -27.08 28.45
C LYS A 340 -21.12 -28.41 27.93
N ILE A 341 -20.30 -29.08 28.75
CA ILE A 341 -20.16 -30.52 28.67
C ILE A 341 -21.60 -31.04 28.82
N GLY A 342 -22.12 -31.69 27.78
CA GLY A 342 -23.48 -32.21 27.77
C GLY A 342 -23.73 -33.03 29.04
N ASN A 343 -24.90 -32.79 29.66
CA ASN A 343 -25.35 -33.42 30.92
C ASN A 343 -24.68 -34.79 31.17
N VAL A 344 -23.75 -34.83 32.12
CA VAL A 344 -23.21 -36.11 32.62
C VAL A 344 -24.37 -36.80 33.34
N SER A 345 -25.02 -37.73 32.65
CA SER A 345 -26.05 -38.57 33.25
C SER A 345 -25.43 -39.31 34.43
N ASN A 346 -25.94 -39.05 35.64
CA ASN A 346 -25.41 -39.56 36.91
C ASN A 346 -25.79 -41.05 37.14
N ARG A 347 -25.72 -41.88 36.09
CA ARG A 347 -25.78 -43.34 36.23
C ARG A 347 -24.36 -43.83 36.42
N ASN A 348 -24.08 -44.51 37.53
CA ASN A 348 -22.79 -45.16 37.76
C ASN A 348 -22.62 -46.28 36.72
N ILE A 349 -21.89 -45.98 35.65
CA ILE A 349 -21.47 -46.97 34.66
C ILE A 349 -20.45 -47.88 35.35
N GLU A 350 -20.78 -49.17 35.45
CA GLU A 350 -19.88 -50.19 35.96
C GLU A 350 -19.16 -50.86 34.79
N VAL A 351 -17.82 -50.95 34.88
CA VAL A 351 -16.99 -51.64 33.89
C VAL A 351 -16.27 -52.77 34.58
N LYS A 352 -16.52 -54.01 34.15
CA LYS A 352 -15.90 -55.24 34.65
C LYS A 352 -15.11 -55.91 33.54
N ALA A 353 -13.98 -56.51 33.88
CA ALA A 353 -13.11 -57.21 32.95
C ALA A 353 -12.80 -58.61 33.48
N SER A 354 -13.08 -59.64 32.68
CA SER A 354 -12.82 -61.05 33.00
C SER A 354 -12.77 -61.88 31.72
N ASP A 355 -11.87 -62.86 31.65
CA ASP A 355 -11.82 -63.89 30.60
C ASP A 355 -11.90 -63.36 29.16
N GLY A 356 -11.01 -62.44 28.79
CA GLY A 356 -10.96 -61.88 27.43
C GLY A 356 -12.05 -60.84 27.10
N ARG A 357 -12.94 -60.55 28.06
CA ARG A 357 -14.14 -59.72 27.85
C ARG A 357 -14.18 -58.51 28.76
N VAL A 358 -14.77 -57.44 28.23
CA VAL A 358 -15.21 -56.28 29.01
C VAL A 358 -16.73 -56.28 29.04
N VAL A 359 -17.31 -56.29 30.24
CA VAL A 359 -18.74 -56.14 30.49
C VAL A 359 -19.00 -54.75 31.05
N ILE A 360 -19.96 -54.05 30.45
CA ILE A 360 -20.35 -52.70 30.85
C ILE A 360 -21.81 -52.73 31.22
N ASP A 361 -22.12 -52.39 32.46
CA ASP A 361 -23.48 -52.24 32.98
C ASP A 361 -23.82 -50.74 33.11
N ASN A 362 -25.10 -50.40 32.94
CA ASN A 362 -25.65 -49.04 32.97
C ASN A 362 -25.10 -48.08 31.89
N ALA A 363 -24.70 -48.60 30.73
CA ALA A 363 -24.25 -47.78 29.61
C ALA A 363 -25.37 -46.85 29.07
N PRO A 364 -25.08 -45.58 28.73
CA PRO A 364 -26.07 -44.65 28.22
C PRO A 364 -26.44 -44.99 26.77
N ILE A 365 -27.68 -45.45 26.55
CA ILE A 365 -28.22 -45.76 25.21
C ILE A 365 -28.05 -44.54 24.29
N GLY A 366 -27.56 -44.76 23.07
CA GLY A 366 -27.26 -43.72 22.09
C GLY A 366 -25.87 -43.08 22.26
N GLY A 367 -25.15 -43.36 23.36
CA GLY A 367 -23.78 -42.93 23.55
C GLY A 367 -22.79 -43.67 22.64
N LYS A 368 -21.62 -43.07 22.39
CA LYS A 368 -20.50 -43.75 21.74
C LYS A 368 -19.54 -44.32 22.77
N LEU A 369 -19.12 -45.55 22.53
CA LEU A 369 -18.09 -46.25 23.27
C LEU A 369 -16.85 -46.44 22.38
N TYR A 370 -15.68 -46.19 22.96
CA TYR A 370 -14.39 -46.45 22.35
C TYR A 370 -13.52 -47.30 23.27
N VAL A 371 -12.75 -48.22 22.69
CA VAL A 371 -11.71 -48.97 23.41
C VAL A 371 -10.36 -48.67 22.78
N TYR A 372 -9.36 -48.38 23.58
CA TYR A 372 -7.98 -48.15 23.16
C TYR A 372 -7.04 -49.15 23.84
N SER A 373 -5.99 -49.58 23.14
CA SER A 373 -4.87 -50.31 23.75
C SER A 373 -4.05 -49.38 24.64
N ALA A 374 -3.19 -49.95 25.49
CA ALA A 374 -2.23 -49.16 26.29
C ALA A 374 -1.32 -48.24 25.46
N GLU A 375 -1.09 -48.56 24.18
CA GLU A 375 -0.30 -47.78 23.23
C GLU A 375 -1.12 -46.66 22.54
N GLY A 376 -2.39 -46.48 22.90
CA GLY A 376 -3.27 -45.44 22.34
C GLY A 376 -3.93 -45.80 21.01
N LYS A 377 -3.76 -47.03 20.50
CA LYS A 377 -4.44 -47.49 19.27
C LYS A 377 -5.90 -47.79 19.55
N LYS A 378 -6.83 -47.29 18.72
CA LYS A 378 -8.26 -47.63 18.80
C LYS A 378 -8.47 -49.10 18.43
N VAL A 379 -9.05 -49.86 19.36
CA VAL A 379 -9.32 -51.31 19.26
C VAL A 379 -10.77 -51.58 18.88
N ALA A 380 -11.71 -50.81 19.42
CA ALA A 380 -13.13 -50.94 19.12
C ALA A 380 -13.87 -49.61 19.19
N GLU A 381 -14.95 -49.51 18.39
CA GLU A 381 -15.93 -48.42 18.44
C GLU A 381 -17.34 -49.01 18.31
N ARG A 382 -18.24 -48.59 19.21
CA ARG A 382 -19.62 -49.08 19.26
C ARG A 382 -20.58 -47.96 19.64
N LEU A 383 -21.76 -47.98 19.01
CA LEU A 383 -22.92 -47.24 19.49
C LEU A 383 -23.61 -48.09 20.56
N VAL A 384 -23.93 -47.49 21.70
CA VAL A 384 -24.58 -48.17 22.82
C VAL A 384 -26.06 -48.38 22.47
N SER A 385 -26.44 -49.60 22.10
CA SER A 385 -27.83 -49.97 21.81
C SER A 385 -28.56 -50.60 23.01
N SER A 386 -27.82 -50.99 24.05
CA SER A 386 -28.32 -51.65 25.26
C SER A 386 -27.60 -51.11 26.51
N PRO A 387 -28.27 -51.00 27.68
CA PRO A 387 -27.63 -50.61 28.93
C PRO A 387 -26.55 -51.58 29.42
N ARG A 388 -26.61 -52.84 28.95
CA ARG A 388 -25.59 -53.85 29.20
C ARG A 388 -24.91 -54.23 27.90
N LEU A 389 -23.60 -54.12 27.85
CA LEU A 389 -22.77 -54.43 26.70
C LEU A 389 -21.66 -55.40 27.08
N THR A 390 -21.27 -56.25 26.14
CA THR A 390 -20.12 -57.14 26.27
C THR A 390 -19.24 -57.00 25.04
N LEU A 391 -17.94 -56.82 25.25
CA LEU A 391 -16.94 -56.63 24.21
C LEU A 391 -15.86 -57.71 24.37
N GLU A 392 -15.64 -58.48 23.32
CA GLU A 392 -14.47 -59.36 23.22
C GLU A 392 -13.26 -58.49 22.83
N LEU A 393 -12.14 -58.64 23.53
CA LEU A 393 -10.90 -57.95 23.22
C LEU A 393 -9.90 -58.91 22.55
N PRO A 394 -9.07 -58.40 21.61
CA PRO A 394 -8.27 -59.25 20.74
C PRO A 394 -7.12 -59.96 21.45
N SER A 395 -6.68 -59.46 22.61
CA SER A 395 -5.60 -60.07 23.40
C SER A 395 -5.67 -59.70 24.87
N LYS A 396 -4.97 -60.47 25.71
CA LYS A 396 -4.72 -60.13 27.11
C LYS A 396 -3.86 -58.87 27.21
N GLY A 397 -4.14 -58.01 28.19
CA GLY A 397 -3.44 -56.75 28.36
C GLY A 397 -4.29 -55.63 28.97
N ILE A 398 -3.70 -54.43 29.02
CA ILE A 398 -4.34 -53.22 29.56
C ILE A 398 -5.04 -52.45 28.44
N TYR A 399 -6.28 -52.07 28.69
CA TYR A 399 -7.07 -51.25 27.78
C TYR A 399 -7.71 -50.06 28.50
N ILE A 400 -8.02 -49.02 27.72
CA ILE A 400 -8.80 -47.86 28.16
C ILE A 400 -10.16 -47.90 27.47
N VAL A 401 -11.22 -47.98 28.26
CA VAL A 401 -12.60 -47.91 27.77
C VAL A 401 -13.13 -46.50 28.01
N ALA A 402 -13.40 -45.77 26.94
CA ALA A 402 -13.95 -44.42 26.98
C ALA A 402 -15.44 -44.46 26.61
N ILE A 403 -16.29 -44.01 27.53
CA ILE A 403 -17.74 -43.96 27.34
C ILE A 403 -18.31 -42.73 28.06
N ASN A 404 -19.12 -41.95 27.35
CA ASN A 404 -19.84 -40.79 27.89
C ASN A 404 -18.95 -39.79 28.66
N GLY A 405 -17.77 -39.47 28.11
CA GLY A 405 -16.81 -38.55 28.71
C GLY A 405 -16.01 -39.11 29.89
N LYS A 406 -16.23 -40.37 30.29
CA LYS A 406 -15.44 -41.08 31.33
C LYS A 406 -14.50 -42.10 30.70
N ALA A 407 -13.35 -42.31 31.32
CA ALA A 407 -12.37 -43.31 30.93
C ALA A 407 -12.14 -44.32 32.06
N TYR A 408 -12.14 -45.60 31.72
CA TYR A 408 -11.94 -46.72 32.64
C TYR A 408 -10.73 -47.53 32.20
N LYS A 409 -9.79 -47.73 33.12
CA LYS A 409 -8.67 -48.66 32.90
C LYS A 409 -9.14 -50.07 33.23
N VAL A 410 -9.00 -50.98 32.28
CA VAL A 410 -9.31 -52.40 32.46
C VAL A 410 -8.08 -53.25 32.20
N ASN A 411 -7.92 -54.33 32.96
CA ASN A 411 -6.87 -55.31 32.77
C ASN A 411 -7.51 -56.66 32.42
N ILE A 412 -7.18 -57.18 31.25
CA ILE A 412 -7.64 -58.48 30.76
C ILE A 412 -6.53 -59.49 31.03
N GLN A 413 -6.76 -60.38 31.99
CA GLN A 413 -5.81 -61.41 32.41
C GLN A 413 -5.85 -62.67 31.55
#